data_AF-A0A227J8P6-F1
#
_entry.id   AF-A0A227J8P6-F1
#
_cell.length_a   1.000
_cell.length_b   1.000
_cell.length_c   1.000
_cell.angle_alpha   90.00
_cell.angle_beta   90.00
_cell.angle_gamma   90.00
#
_symmetry.space_group_name_H-M   'P 1'
#
loop_
_entity.id
_entity.type
_entity.pdbx_description
1 polymer ?
#
loop_
_entity_poly.entity_id
_entity_poly.type
_entity_poly.pdbx_seq_one_letter_code
_entity_poly.pdbx_strand_id
1 'polypeptide(L)'
;GLTMCTGSYGVRGDNDLVKMIKKHGERIYFTHLRSTKREESNPMTFHEAAHLDGDVDMYNVVMAILDEEQRRAEVGDHRLIPMRPDHGHQMLDDLKKKTNPGYSAIGRLKGLAEVRGLEMALKRAFYTK
;
A
#
# COMPACT_ATOMS: atom_id res chain seq x y z
N GLY A 1 3.43 -15.43 -9.81
CA GLY A 1 2.65 -14.42 -9.09
C GLY A 1 3.48 -13.17 -8.91
N LEU A 2 2.88 -12.12 -8.36
CA LEU A 2 3.51 -10.83 -8.10
C LEU A 2 3.21 -10.38 -6.67
N THR A 3 4.19 -9.75 -6.04
CA THR A 3 3.94 -8.87 -4.90
C THR A 3 3.81 -7.46 -5.44
N MET A 4 2.64 -6.85 -5.28
CA MET A 4 2.41 -5.45 -5.63
C MET A 4 2.96 -4.56 -4.51
N CYS A 5 4.22 -4.13 -4.66
CA CYS A 5 4.87 -3.22 -3.73
C CYS A 5 4.75 -1.77 -4.23
N THR A 6 3.77 -1.05 -3.69
CA THR A 6 3.44 0.32 -4.10
C THR A 6 4.58 1.30 -3.84
N GLY A 7 5.25 1.21 -2.69
CA GLY A 7 6.41 2.06 -2.40
C GLY A 7 7.68 1.71 -3.18
N SER A 8 7.74 0.58 -3.88
CA SER A 8 8.84 0.28 -4.81
C SER A 8 8.51 0.74 -6.22
N TYR A 9 7.37 0.30 -6.76
CA TYR A 9 6.96 0.69 -8.11
C TYR A 9 6.65 2.19 -8.20
N GLY A 10 6.12 2.81 -7.14
CA GLY A 10 5.74 4.22 -7.09
C GLY A 10 6.91 5.21 -6.99
N VAL A 11 8.16 4.74 -6.85
CA VAL A 11 9.35 5.62 -6.91
C VAL A 11 9.39 6.36 -8.24
N ARG A 12 9.07 5.67 -9.35
CA ARG A 12 9.06 6.25 -10.69
C ARG A 12 7.69 6.85 -10.99
N GLY A 13 7.64 8.09 -11.45
CA GLY A 13 6.37 8.78 -11.77
C GLY A 13 5.64 8.23 -13.01
N ASP A 14 6.32 7.45 -13.85
CA ASP A 14 5.75 6.83 -15.06
C ASP A 14 5.06 5.48 -14.79
N ASN A 15 5.19 4.92 -13.59
CA ASN A 15 4.47 3.72 -13.19
C ASN A 15 3.06 4.04 -12.70
N ASP A 16 2.06 3.75 -13.54
CA ASP A 16 0.65 3.82 -13.15
C ASP A 16 0.26 2.57 -12.35
N LEU A 17 0.32 2.66 -11.02
CA LEU A 17 0.08 1.55 -10.10
C LEU A 17 -1.33 0.97 -10.23
N VAL A 18 -2.32 1.82 -10.46
CA VAL A 18 -3.73 1.40 -10.62
C VAL A 18 -3.88 0.59 -11.91
N LYS A 19 -3.31 1.05 -13.03
CA LYS A 19 -3.30 0.27 -14.27
C LYS A 19 -2.52 -1.04 -14.12
N MET A 20 -1.42 -1.05 -13.39
CA MET A 20 -0.67 -2.28 -13.11
C MET A 20 -1.52 -3.29 -12.34
N ILE A 21 -2.26 -2.85 -11.30
CA ILE A 21 -3.18 -3.71 -10.54
C ILE A 21 -4.28 -4.23 -11.45
N LYS A 22 -4.94 -3.38 -12.23
CA LYS A 22 -6.01 -3.80 -13.15
C LYS A 22 -5.53 -4.79 -14.21
N LYS A 23 -4.32 -4.60 -14.74
CA LYS A 23 -3.74 -5.46 -15.79
C LYS A 23 -3.25 -6.81 -15.24
N HIS A 24 -2.74 -6.84 -14.02
CA HIS A 24 -2.06 -8.02 -13.47
C HIS A 24 -2.74 -8.60 -12.22
N GLY A 25 -3.94 -8.14 -11.88
CA GLY A 25 -4.68 -8.46 -10.66
C GLY A 25 -4.80 -9.95 -10.38
N GLU A 26 -5.09 -10.75 -11.42
CA GLU A 26 -5.20 -12.21 -11.33
C GLU A 26 -3.91 -12.87 -10.75
N ARG A 27 -2.75 -12.23 -10.92
CA ARG A 27 -1.44 -12.74 -10.51
C ARG A 27 -0.88 -12.06 -9.26
N ILE A 28 -1.56 -11.06 -8.72
CA ILE A 28 -1.12 -10.38 -7.48
C ILE A 28 -1.54 -11.24 -6.29
N TYR A 29 -0.56 -11.83 -5.62
CA TYR A 29 -0.81 -12.74 -4.49
C TYR A 29 -0.45 -12.13 -3.14
N PHE A 30 0.18 -10.95 -3.15
CA PHE A 30 0.56 -10.23 -1.95
C PHE A 30 0.75 -8.75 -2.25
N THR A 31 0.54 -7.88 -1.26
CA THR A 31 0.74 -6.43 -1.41
C THR A 31 1.61 -5.87 -0.27
N HIS A 32 2.48 -4.93 -0.64
CA HIS A 32 3.12 -4.02 0.31
C HIS A 32 2.48 -2.65 0.06
N LEU A 33 1.73 -2.17 1.05
CA LEU A 33 1.01 -0.89 0.97
C LEU A 33 1.74 0.12 1.84
N ARG A 34 2.63 0.89 1.21
CA ARG A 34 3.37 2.03 1.77
C ARG A 34 3.58 3.06 0.66
N SER A 35 3.97 4.28 0.99
CA SER A 35 4.29 5.32 0.01
C SER A 35 5.69 5.87 0.18
N THR A 36 6.32 6.23 -0.92
CA THR A 36 7.47 7.13 -0.95
C THR A 36 7.01 8.54 -1.33
N LYS A 37 7.89 9.53 -1.17
CA LYS A 37 7.73 10.89 -1.69
C LYS A 37 9.01 11.25 -2.44
N ARG A 38 8.90 11.59 -3.72
CA ARG A 38 10.00 12.16 -4.50
C ARG A 38 10.27 13.59 -4.04
N GLU A 39 11.54 13.96 -3.97
CA GLU A 39 11.95 15.32 -3.67
C GLU A 39 11.78 16.20 -4.91
N GLU A 40 11.27 17.43 -4.73
CA GLU A 40 11.04 18.37 -5.83
C GLU A 40 12.34 18.76 -6.55
N SER A 41 13.45 18.82 -5.82
CA SER A 41 14.76 19.20 -6.34
C SER A 41 15.39 18.14 -7.25
N ASN A 42 15.03 16.86 -7.06
CA ASN A 42 15.55 15.76 -7.85
C ASN A 42 14.56 14.58 -7.84
N PRO A 43 13.90 14.25 -8.97
CA PRO A 43 12.92 13.18 -9.03
C PRO A 43 13.51 11.76 -8.82
N MET A 44 14.84 11.63 -8.85
CA MET A 44 15.54 10.38 -8.50
C MET A 44 15.82 10.25 -7.00
N THR A 45 15.66 11.34 -6.24
CA THR A 45 15.75 11.34 -4.78
C THR A 45 14.35 11.19 -4.20
N PHE A 46 14.20 10.31 -3.22
CA PHE A 46 12.94 10.09 -2.52
C PHE A 46 13.21 9.67 -1.08
N HIS A 47 12.20 9.85 -0.23
CA HIS A 47 12.18 9.31 1.12
C HIS A 47 10.91 8.47 1.36
N GLU A 48 10.92 7.66 2.42
CA GLU A 48 9.73 6.94 2.88
C GLU A 48 8.75 7.95 3.48
N ALA A 49 7.52 8.02 2.96
CA ALA A 49 6.50 8.96 3.40
C ALA A 49 5.60 8.31 4.48
N ALA A 50 4.72 9.11 5.11
CA ALA A 50 3.57 8.51 5.79
C ALA A 50 2.67 7.82 4.76
N HIS A 51 1.99 6.74 5.16
CA HIS A 51 1.33 5.83 4.21
C HIS A 51 0.26 6.49 3.34
N LEU A 52 -0.37 7.56 3.82
CA LEU A 52 -1.41 8.32 3.11
C LEU A 52 -0.95 9.72 2.65
N ASP A 53 0.34 10.05 2.79
CA ASP A 53 0.88 11.40 2.52
C ASP A 53 2.14 11.35 1.65
N GLY A 54 2.15 10.45 0.66
CA GLY A 54 3.22 10.34 -0.32
C GLY A 54 2.70 10.43 -1.76
N ASP A 55 3.51 9.96 -2.71
CA ASP A 55 3.16 9.98 -4.13
C ASP A 55 2.19 8.86 -4.54
N VAL A 56 2.04 7.83 -3.70
CA VAL A 56 1.07 6.76 -3.93
C VAL A 56 -0.32 7.28 -3.56
N ASP A 57 -1.21 7.31 -4.54
CA ASP A 57 -2.64 7.45 -4.32
C ASP A 57 -3.19 6.16 -3.68
N MET A 58 -3.04 6.08 -2.36
CA MET A 58 -3.39 4.88 -1.60
C MET A 58 -4.89 4.57 -1.72
N TYR A 59 -5.73 5.60 -1.87
CA TYR A 59 -7.17 5.43 -2.07
C TYR A 59 -7.45 4.61 -3.33
N ASN A 60 -6.93 5.05 -4.48
CA ASN A 60 -7.20 4.37 -5.75
C ASN A 60 -6.46 3.02 -5.86
N VAL A 61 -5.30 2.88 -5.20
CA VAL A 61 -4.60 1.58 -5.09
C VAL A 61 -5.44 0.56 -4.32
N VAL A 62 -5.94 0.93 -3.13
CA VAL A 62 -6.75 0.02 -2.31
C VAL A 62 -8.07 -0.29 -3.02
N MET A 63 -8.71 0.70 -3.67
CA MET A 63 -9.89 0.45 -4.50
C MET A 63 -9.62 -0.60 -5.59
N ALA A 64 -8.53 -0.48 -6.34
CA ALA A 64 -8.20 -1.43 -7.40
C ALA A 64 -7.91 -2.84 -6.87
N ILE A 65 -7.38 -2.96 -5.65
CA ILE A 65 -7.20 -4.25 -4.97
C ILE A 65 -8.56 -4.86 -4.60
N LEU A 66 -9.48 -4.05 -4.04
CA LEU A 66 -10.83 -4.49 -3.69
C LEU A 66 -11.64 -4.90 -4.92
N ASP A 67 -11.52 -4.18 -6.03
CA ASP A 67 -12.11 -4.55 -7.33
C ASP A 67 -11.62 -5.93 -7.78
N GLU A 68 -10.32 -6.23 -7.64
CA GLU A 68 -9.78 -7.54 -7.98
C GLU A 68 -10.27 -8.63 -7.02
N GLU A 69 -10.32 -8.38 -5.71
CA GLU A 69 -10.88 -9.34 -4.74
C GLU A 69 -12.35 -9.64 -5.05
N GLN A 70 -13.15 -8.63 -5.39
CA GLN A 70 -14.54 -8.78 -5.79
C GLN A 70 -14.67 -9.56 -7.10
N ARG A 71 -13.86 -9.25 -8.12
CA ARG A 71 -13.83 -9.98 -9.40
C ARG A 71 -13.49 -11.46 -9.20
N ARG A 72 -12.58 -11.78 -8.27
CA ARG A 72 -12.28 -13.18 -7.91
C ARG A 72 -13.50 -13.85 -7.28
N ALA A 73 -14.16 -13.19 -6.34
CA ALA A 73 -15.34 -13.72 -5.67
C ALA A 73 -16.49 -14.00 -6.66
N GLU A 74 -16.68 -13.16 -7.68
CA GLU A 74 -17.70 -13.34 -8.74
C GLU A 74 -17.49 -14.59 -9.59
N VAL A 75 -16.25 -15.07 -9.71
CA VAL A 75 -15.90 -16.32 -10.41
C VAL A 75 -15.69 -17.51 -9.45
N GLY A 76 -16.09 -17.36 -8.18
CA GLY A 76 -16.03 -18.42 -7.16
C GLY A 76 -14.67 -18.56 -6.45
N ASP A 77 -13.74 -17.63 -6.66
CA ASP A 77 -12.46 -17.59 -5.94
C ASP A 77 -12.52 -16.57 -4.78
N HIS A 78 -12.67 -17.06 -3.55
CA HIS A 78 -12.79 -16.20 -2.37
C HIS A 78 -11.44 -15.86 -1.71
N ARG A 79 -10.31 -16.13 -2.38
CA ARG A 79 -8.99 -15.81 -1.83
C ARG A 79 -8.72 -14.30 -1.86
N LEU A 80 -8.60 -13.71 -0.67
CA LEU A 80 -8.16 -12.33 -0.48
C LEU A 80 -6.69 -12.14 -0.87
N ILE A 81 -6.29 -10.90 -1.12
CA ILE A 81 -4.91 -10.49 -1.36
C ILE A 81 -4.31 -10.03 -0.03
N PRO A 82 -3.46 -10.84 0.64
CA PRO A 82 -2.86 -10.42 1.88
C PRO A 82 -2.01 -9.15 1.69
N MET A 83 -1.93 -8.35 2.75
CA MET A 83 -1.18 -7.10 2.76
C MET A 83 -0.28 -6.98 3.98
N ARG A 84 0.74 -6.14 3.89
CA ARG A 84 1.47 -5.60 5.05
C ARG A 84 1.77 -4.11 4.85
N PRO A 85 1.96 -3.33 5.93
CA PRO A 85 2.30 -1.89 5.84
C PRO A 85 3.74 -1.65 5.35
N ASP A 86 4.49 -2.72 5.13
CA ASP A 86 5.88 -2.71 4.68
C ASP A 86 6.86 -2.04 5.64
N HIS A 87 7.18 -0.77 5.40
CA HIS A 87 8.06 0.05 6.23
C HIS A 87 7.26 1.06 7.04
N GLY A 88 7.83 1.55 8.13
CA GLY A 88 7.26 2.63 8.92
C GLY A 88 8.34 3.49 9.55
N HIS A 89 8.05 4.77 9.72
CA HIS A 89 8.97 5.70 10.36
C HIS A 89 9.32 5.25 11.77
N GLN A 90 10.57 5.45 12.17
CA GLN A 90 10.96 5.30 13.56
C GLN A 90 10.40 6.49 14.34
N MET A 91 9.53 6.22 15.32
CA MET A 91 8.80 7.26 16.03
C MET A 91 8.49 6.85 17.48
N LEU A 92 8.15 7.84 18.32
CA LEU A 92 7.85 7.66 19.74
C LEU A 92 8.94 6.83 20.45
N ASP A 93 8.57 5.84 21.25
CA ASP A 93 9.48 4.99 22.01
C ASP A 93 10.52 4.27 21.15
N ASP A 94 10.23 4.04 19.87
CA ASP A 94 11.18 3.38 18.98
C ASP A 94 12.39 4.25 18.63
N LEU A 95 12.32 5.58 18.78
CA LEU A 95 13.46 6.49 18.60
C LEU A 95 14.59 6.25 19.63
N LYS A 96 14.25 5.66 20.78
CA LYS A 96 15.21 5.35 21.85
C LYS A 96 15.80 3.94 21.72
N LYS A 97 15.51 3.22 20.64
CA LYS A 97 15.90 1.83 20.42
C LYS A 97 16.87 1.72 19.24
N LYS A 98 17.73 0.71 19.28
CA LYS A 98 18.40 0.21 18.07
C LYS A 98 17.38 -0.61 17.29
N THR A 99 16.91 -0.09 16.16
CA THR A 99 15.90 -0.75 15.30
C THR A 99 16.50 -1.21 13.99
N ASN A 100 15.89 -2.23 13.38
CA ASN A 100 16.11 -2.52 11.97
C ASN A 100 15.54 -1.33 11.13
N PRO A 101 16.33 -0.74 10.21
CA PRO A 101 15.89 0.44 9.45
C PRO A 101 14.57 0.21 8.71
N GLY A 102 13.56 1.04 8.98
CA GLY A 102 12.21 0.92 8.40
C GLY A 102 11.31 -0.14 9.06
N TYR A 103 11.82 -0.95 10.00
CA TYR A 103 11.09 -2.07 10.62
C TYR A 103 10.77 -1.87 12.11
N SER A 104 10.84 -0.62 12.60
CA SER A 104 10.30 -0.26 13.91
C SER A 104 8.79 -0.61 14.01
N ALA A 105 8.28 -0.77 15.22
CA ALA A 105 6.94 -1.29 15.43
C ALA A 105 5.88 -0.19 15.29
N ILE A 106 6.09 0.95 15.94
CA ILE A 106 5.06 1.98 16.10
C ILE A 106 4.69 2.62 14.75
N GLY A 107 5.68 2.94 13.91
CA GLY A 107 5.41 3.49 12.58
C GLY A 107 4.68 2.53 11.66
N ARG A 108 5.02 1.23 11.69
CA ARG A 108 4.32 0.21 10.88
C ARG A 108 2.91 -0.06 11.41
N LEU A 109 2.72 -0.02 12.73
CA LEU A 109 1.39 -0.10 13.35
C LEU A 109 0.51 1.07 12.88
N LYS A 110 1.04 2.30 12.86
CA LYS A 110 0.35 3.48 12.34
C LYS A 110 -0.08 3.28 10.88
N GLY A 111 0.86 2.92 10.01
CA GLY A 111 0.57 2.68 8.59
C GLY A 111 -0.47 1.58 8.37
N LEU A 112 -0.40 0.50 9.14
CA LEU A 112 -1.41 -0.56 9.10
C LEU A 112 -2.79 -0.06 9.53
N ALA A 113 -2.86 0.80 10.57
CA ALA A 113 -4.12 1.38 11.02
C ALA A 113 -4.73 2.34 9.98
N GLU A 114 -3.90 3.14 9.32
CA GLU A 114 -4.30 4.04 8.23
C GLU A 114 -4.94 3.26 7.07
N VAL A 115 -4.22 2.26 6.56
CA VAL A 115 -4.72 1.45 5.44
C VAL A 115 -5.94 0.61 5.83
N ARG A 116 -6.01 0.11 7.07
CA ARG A 116 -7.21 -0.59 7.59
C ARG A 116 -8.44 0.31 7.58
N GLY A 117 -8.30 1.56 8.04
CA GLY A 117 -9.41 2.52 8.06
C GLY A 117 -9.91 2.83 6.64
N LEU A 118 -8.97 3.05 5.72
CA LEU A 118 -9.26 3.29 4.30
C LEU A 118 -9.98 2.09 3.66
N GLU A 119 -9.44 0.89 3.82
CA GLU A 119 -10.03 -0.34 3.26
C GLU A 119 -11.43 -0.62 3.81
N MET A 120 -11.63 -0.47 5.13
CA MET A 120 -12.95 -0.60 5.74
C MET A 120 -13.96 0.40 5.17
N ALA A 121 -13.57 1.68 5.03
CA ALA A 121 -14.43 2.72 4.50
C ALA A 121 -14.83 2.45 3.04
N LEU A 122 -13.86 2.06 2.20
CA LEU A 122 -14.11 1.68 0.81
C LEU A 122 -15.04 0.47 0.70
N LYS A 123 -14.80 -0.59 1.50
CA LYS A 123 -15.69 -1.76 1.57
C LYS A 123 -17.13 -1.36 1.88
N ARG A 124 -17.32 -0.47 2.87
CA ARG A 124 -18.65 0.02 3.29
C ARG A 124 -19.34 0.85 2.22
N ALA A 125 -18.59 1.68 1.51
CA ALA A 125 -19.14 2.60 0.53
C ALA A 125 -19.53 1.92 -0.79
N PHE A 126 -18.80 0.87 -1.21
CA PHE A 126 -18.91 0.33 -2.57
C PHE A 126 -19.27 -1.16 -2.66
N TYR A 127 -19.04 -1.96 -1.61
CA TYR A 127 -19.17 -3.42 -1.70
C TYR A 127 -20.14 -4.05 -0.70
N THR A 128 -20.58 -3.32 0.33
CA THR A 128 -21.75 -3.73 1.12
C THR A 128 -23.05 -3.29 0.46
N LYS A 129 -23.96 -4.25 0.23
CA LYS A 129 -25.39 -3.97 0.16
C LYS A 129 -25.94 -3.67 1.55
#